data_AF-A0A4Q5T7Z9-F1
#
_entry.id   AF-A0A4Q5T7Z9-F1
#
_cell.length_a   1.000
_cell.length_b   1.000
_cell.length_c   1.000
_cell.angle_alpha   90.00
_cell.angle_beta   90.00
_cell.angle_gamma   90.00
#
_symmetry.space_group_name_H-M   'P 1'
#
loop_
_entity.id
_entity.type
_entity.pdbx_description
1 polymer ?
#
loop_
_entity_poly.entity_id
_entity_poly.type
_entity_poly.pdbx_seq_one_letter_code
_entity_poly.pdbx_strand_id
1 'polypeptide(L)'
;MSDETTPAADAAEQTPAAPVTPVLRVVRGDLSPEELAALVAVVAARNAAAANAAAGAKPAPRSEWGHPVRAHRTPHRVGPDAWRRSAWA
;
A
#
# COMPACT_ATOMS: atom_id res chain seq x y z
N MET A 1 49.64 -14.38 -40.93
CA MET A 1 49.49 -15.38 -39.86
C MET A 1 49.31 -14.55 -38.59
N SER A 2 48.09 -14.11 -38.27
CA SER A 2 46.99 -14.91 -37.69
C SER A 2 47.50 -15.55 -36.39
N ASP A 3 47.05 -15.21 -35.19
CA ASP A 3 45.72 -14.79 -34.73
C ASP A 3 45.84 -13.94 -33.45
N GLU A 4 45.07 -12.85 -33.34
CA GLU A 4 44.80 -12.21 -32.06
C GLU A 4 43.30 -12.36 -31.78
N THR A 5 42.96 -13.48 -31.16
CA THR A 5 41.61 -13.77 -30.68
C THR A 5 41.29 -12.87 -29.50
N THR A 6 40.52 -11.81 -29.76
CA THR A 6 39.78 -11.06 -28.73
C THR A 6 38.78 -12.00 -28.06
N PRO A 7 38.75 -12.16 -26.72
CA PRO A 7 37.66 -12.85 -26.09
C PRO A 7 36.43 -11.93 -26.11
N ALA A 8 35.42 -12.32 -26.89
CA ALA A 8 34.05 -11.85 -26.74
C ALA A 8 33.54 -12.32 -25.36
N ALA A 9 33.79 -11.54 -24.32
CA ALA A 9 33.41 -11.84 -22.94
C ALA A 9 32.19 -11.03 -22.45
N ASP A 10 31.34 -10.54 -23.36
CA ASP A 10 30.16 -9.73 -22.97
C ASP A 10 28.84 -10.21 -23.60
N ALA A 11 28.82 -11.44 -24.12
CA ALA A 11 27.57 -12.17 -24.30
C ALA A 11 27.23 -12.85 -22.98
N ALA A 12 26.98 -12.06 -21.93
CA ALA A 12 26.38 -12.58 -20.71
C ALA A 12 25.03 -13.18 -21.09
N GLU A 13 24.99 -14.50 -21.17
CA GLU A 13 23.78 -15.30 -21.32
C GLU A 13 22.74 -14.83 -20.31
N GLN A 14 21.77 -14.06 -20.78
CA GLN A 14 20.51 -13.85 -20.07
C GLN A 14 19.81 -15.21 -20.01
N THR A 15 20.17 -16.00 -19.01
CA THR A 15 19.40 -17.17 -18.60
C THR A 15 17.99 -16.68 -18.29
N PRO A 16 16.93 -17.21 -18.91
CA PRO A 16 15.58 -16.71 -18.69
C PRO A 16 15.16 -17.09 -17.27
N ALA A 17 15.33 -16.14 -16.35
CA ALA A 17 14.82 -16.24 -15.00
C ALA A 17 13.28 -16.36 -15.05
N ALA A 18 12.73 -17.26 -14.23
CA ALA A 18 11.29 -17.47 -14.10
C ALA A 18 10.54 -16.13 -13.91
N PRO A 19 9.31 -15.99 -14.41
CA PRO A 19 8.61 -14.70 -14.43
C PRO A 19 8.42 -14.17 -13.01
N VAL A 20 9.15 -13.10 -12.68
CA VAL A 20 9.00 -12.36 -11.42
C VAL A 20 7.86 -11.37 -11.58
N THR A 21 6.81 -11.49 -10.76
CA THR A 21 5.74 -10.48 -10.72
C THR A 21 6.31 -9.20 -10.11
N PRO A 22 6.34 -8.07 -10.83
CA PRO A 22 6.92 -6.84 -10.32
C PRO A 22 6.05 -6.22 -9.23
N VAL A 23 6.69 -5.72 -8.15
CA VAL A 23 6.00 -5.04 -7.04
C VAL A 23 5.44 -3.67 -7.46
N LEU A 24 6.10 -3.00 -8.40
CA LEU A 24 5.70 -1.72 -8.99
C LEU A 24 5.79 -1.81 -10.51
N ARG A 25 4.83 -1.21 -11.22
CA ARG A 25 4.82 -1.13 -12.69
C ARG A 25 4.61 0.30 -13.14
N VAL A 26 5.47 0.77 -14.04
CA VAL A 26 5.29 2.04 -14.74
C VAL A 26 4.20 1.83 -15.80
N VAL A 27 3.07 2.50 -15.64
CA VAL A 27 1.93 2.37 -16.58
C VAL A 27 2.03 3.38 -17.74
N ARG A 28 2.73 4.50 -17.53
CA ARG A 28 2.87 5.59 -18.51
C ARG A 28 4.18 6.35 -18.29
N GLY A 29 4.78 6.81 -19.38
CA GLY A 29 6.02 7.58 -19.41
C GLY A 29 7.24 6.70 -19.70
N ASP A 30 8.27 7.28 -20.30
CA ASP A 30 9.61 6.69 -20.38
C ASP A 30 10.45 7.37 -19.30
N LEU A 31 10.92 6.59 -18.33
CA LEU A 31 11.63 7.10 -17.16
C LEU A 31 13.10 6.78 -17.32
N SER A 32 13.96 7.76 -17.07
CA SER A 32 15.38 7.47 -16.97
C SER A 32 15.66 6.52 -15.77
N PRO A 33 16.76 5.75 -15.79
CA PRO A 33 17.14 4.91 -14.66
C PRO A 33 17.25 5.69 -13.34
N GLU A 34 17.72 6.94 -13.42
CA GLU A 34 17.86 7.85 -12.28
C GLU A 34 16.50 8.27 -11.72
N GLU A 35 15.53 8.55 -12.59
CA GLU A 35 14.17 8.91 -12.18
C GLU A 35 13.45 7.71 -11.55
N LEU A 36 13.62 6.51 -12.11
CA LEU A 36 13.11 5.28 -11.53
C LEU A 36 13.71 5.04 -10.14
N ALA A 37 15.02 5.22 -9.98
CA ALA A 37 15.69 5.10 -8.68
C ALA A 37 15.16 6.12 -7.66
N ALA A 38 14.94 7.37 -8.07
CA ALA A 38 14.35 8.40 -7.22
C ALA A 38 12.94 8.02 -6.75
N LEU A 39 12.09 7.50 -7.64
CA LEU A 39 10.76 7.03 -7.29
C LEU A 39 10.80 5.87 -6.30
N VAL A 40 11.66 4.89 -6.54
CA VAL A 40 11.84 3.74 -5.62
C VAL A 40 12.30 4.23 -4.24
N ALA A 41 13.25 5.16 -4.19
CA ALA A 41 13.74 5.74 -2.93
C ALA A 41 12.62 6.44 -2.14
N VAL A 42 11.76 7.21 -2.81
CA VAL A 42 10.62 7.89 -2.18
C VAL A 42 9.60 6.89 -1.65
N VAL A 43 9.25 5.86 -2.42
CA VAL A 43 8.32 4.80 -1.98
C VAL A 43 8.87 4.05 -0.78
N ALA A 44 10.15 3.67 -0.81
CA ALA A 44 10.82 3.00 0.30
C ALA A 44 10.84 3.88 1.56
N ALA A 45 11.20 5.16 1.45
CA ALA A 45 11.20 6.10 2.56
C ALA A 45 9.81 6.27 3.17
N ARG A 46 8.76 6.38 2.34
CA ARG A 46 7.38 6.50 2.82
C ARG A 46 6.93 5.23 3.55
N ASN A 47 7.29 4.06 3.05
CA ASN A 47 6.97 2.79 3.71
C ASN A 47 7.69 2.65 5.05
N ALA A 48 8.97 3.03 5.13
CA ALA A 48 9.72 3.04 6.37
C ALA A 48 9.11 4.01 7.40
N ALA A 49 8.71 5.21 6.97
CA ALA A 49 8.03 6.17 7.84
C ALA A 49 6.69 5.62 8.36
N ALA A 50 5.90 4.96 7.51
CA ALA A 50 4.65 4.33 7.93
C ALA A 50 4.88 3.17 8.92
N ALA A 51 5.90 2.34 8.69
CA ALA A 51 6.27 1.27 9.62
C ALA A 51 6.71 1.80 10.99
N ASN A 52 7.52 2.86 11.00
CA ASN A 52 7.93 3.54 12.23
C ASN A 52 6.74 4.14 12.98
N ALA A 53 5.81 4.78 12.27
CA ALA A 53 4.58 5.30 12.86
C ALA A 53 3.72 4.18 13.47
N ALA A 54 3.67 3.00 12.83
CA ALA A 54 2.91 1.85 13.30
C ALA A 54 3.54 1.19 14.54
N ALA A 55 4.87 1.20 14.68
CA ALA A 55 5.58 0.52 15.77
C ALA A 55 5.18 0.99 17.18
N GLY A 56 4.66 2.22 17.32
CA GLY A 56 4.14 2.77 18.58
C GLY A 56 2.65 3.05 18.60
N ALA A 57 1.92 2.74 17.52
CA ALA A 57 0.51 3.07 17.41
C ALA A 57 -0.36 2.05 18.17
N LYS A 58 -1.31 2.56 18.97
CA LYS A 58 -2.42 1.72 19.44
C LYS A 58 -3.24 1.28 18.21
N PRO A 59 -3.85 0.07 18.22
CA PRO A 59 -4.75 -0.35 17.16
C PRO A 59 -5.78 0.74 16.89
N ALA A 60 -5.93 1.13 15.62
CA ALA A 60 -6.98 2.08 15.25
C ALA A 60 -8.35 1.48 15.65
N PRO A 61 -9.26 2.29 16.20
CA PRO A 61 -10.61 1.81 16.47
C PRO A 61 -11.23 1.31 15.18
N ARG A 62 -11.95 0.18 15.24
CA ARG A 62 -12.64 -0.37 14.09
C ARG A 62 -13.61 0.69 13.54
N SER A 63 -13.69 0.80 12.22
CA SER A 63 -14.68 1.67 11.60
C SER A 63 -16.09 1.22 12.01
N GLU A 64 -16.85 2.15 12.57
CA GLU A 64 -18.27 1.98 12.90
C GLU A 64 -19.17 2.18 11.66
N TRP A 65 -18.60 2.65 10.54
CA TRP A 65 -19.33 2.85 9.30
C TRP A 65 -19.73 1.51 8.69
N GLY A 66 -21.03 1.33 8.42
CA GLY A 66 -21.58 0.07 7.92
C GLY A 66 -21.62 -1.07 8.94
N HIS A 67 -21.39 -0.82 10.24
CA HIS A 67 -21.39 -1.86 11.25
C HIS A 67 -22.78 -2.53 11.35
N PRO A 68 -22.92 -3.87 11.16
CA PRO A 68 -24.23 -4.54 11.07
C PRO A 68 -25.15 -4.29 12.26
N VAL A 69 -24.60 -4.19 13.47
CA VAL A 69 -25.38 -3.85 14.69
C VAL A 69 -26.13 -2.53 14.56
N ARG A 70 -25.61 -1.56 13.79
CA ARG A 70 -26.27 -0.27 13.55
C ARG A 70 -27.42 -0.38 12.54
N ALA A 71 -27.43 -1.38 11.67
CA ALA A 71 -28.55 -1.66 10.78
C ALA A 71 -29.75 -2.29 11.52
N HIS A 72 -29.49 -3.00 12.62
CA HIS A 72 -30.54 -3.66 13.41
C HIS A 72 -31.04 -2.84 14.61
N ARG A 73 -30.31 -1.80 15.03
CA ARG A 73 -30.74 -0.94 16.14
C ARG A 73 -31.75 0.10 15.68
N THR A 74 -32.86 0.21 16.42
CA THR A 74 -33.79 1.32 16.24
C THR A 74 -33.15 2.61 16.76
N PRO A 75 -33.11 3.70 15.97
CA PRO A 75 -32.60 4.98 16.44
C PRO A 75 -33.47 5.53 17.58
N HIS A 76 -32.86 6.23 18.53
CA HIS A 76 -33.62 6.93 19.57
C HIS A 76 -34.49 8.01 18.92
N ARG A 77 -35.77 8.08 19.32
CA ARG A 77 -36.67 9.13 18.85
C ARG A 77 -36.29 10.46 19.49
N VAL A 78 -35.97 11.45 18.67
CA VAL A 78 -35.77 12.84 19.12
C VAL A 78 -37.10 13.58 19.08
N GLY A 79 -37.37 14.42 20.08
CA GLY A 79 -38.58 15.24 20.13
C GLY A 79 -38.83 15.85 21.51
N PRO A 80 -39.72 16.85 21.60
CA PRO A 80 -40.12 17.42 22.89
C PRO A 80 -40.60 16.33 23.86
N ASP A 81 -40.07 16.37 25.10
CA ASP A 81 -40.31 15.38 26.16
C ASP A 81 -39.93 13.91 25.85
N ALA A 82 -39.20 13.63 24.76
CA ALA A 82 -38.76 12.27 24.44
C ALA A 82 -37.79 11.69 25.49
N TRP A 83 -36.95 12.54 26.08
CA TRP A 83 -36.02 12.17 27.16
C TRP A 83 -36.73 11.84 28.47
N ARG A 84 -37.82 12.55 28.78
CA ARG A 84 -38.60 12.32 30.01
C ARG A 84 -39.37 10.99 29.94
N ARG A 85 -39.75 10.58 28.72
CA ARG A 85 -40.48 9.35 28.41
C ARG A 85 -39.58 8.15 28.09
N SER A 86 -38.26 8.31 28.16
CA SER A 86 -37.31 7.21 27.93
C SER A 86 -36.96 6.41 29.19
N ALA A 87 -37.33 6.91 30.37
CA ALA A 87 -37.31 6.12 31.60
C ALA A 87 -38.55 5.22 31.66
N TRP A 88 -38.43 4.07 32.35
CA TRP A 88 -39.46 3.04 32.37
C TRP A 88 -40.70 3.53 33.14
N ALA A 89 -41.88 3.07 32.72
CA ALA A 89 -43.09 3.05 33.54
C ALA A 89 -43.12 1.75 34.36
#